data_AF-A0A1G9NSW5-F1
#
_entry.id   AF-A0A1G9NSW5-F1
#
_cell.length_a   1.000
_cell.length_b   1.000
_cell.length_c   1.000
_cell.angle_alpha   90.00
_cell.angle_beta   90.00
_cell.angle_gamma   90.00
#
_symmetry.space_group_name_H-M   'P 1'
#
loop_
_entity.id
_entity.type
_entity.pdbx_description
1 polymer ?
#
loop_
_entity_poly.entity_id
_entity_poly.type
_entity_poly.pdbx_seq_one_letter_code
_entity_poly.pdbx_strand_id
1 'polypeptide(L)'
;MDETTESVLHFLGVQGTLVSALIHLWLGLPLLAIYLPLWEFADVRGYLFVPSALLLLVVLAGLYFDRAVRPLLAVGVVVLLGYVAGYVWWHLGDHGGFVPGGHSHASPVSLVVEHFVDDPLAFFAIVVELVGASAFVGLLVGGYGQD
;
A
#
# COMPACT_ATOMS: atom_id res chain seq x y z
N MET A 1 17.85 -18.92 -4.74
CA MET A 1 18.32 -17.52 -4.77
C MET A 1 19.63 -17.46 -4.00
N ASP A 2 20.58 -16.62 -4.37
CA ASP A 2 21.80 -16.44 -3.56
C ASP A 2 21.54 -15.51 -2.36
N GLU A 3 22.41 -15.58 -1.35
CA GLU A 3 22.29 -14.84 -0.09
C GLU A 3 22.29 -13.31 -0.29
N THR A 4 23.02 -12.80 -1.28
CA THR A 4 23.09 -11.35 -1.53
C THR A 4 21.76 -10.85 -2.07
N THR A 5 21.21 -11.55 -3.07
CA THR A 5 19.90 -11.24 -3.66
C THR A 5 18.81 -11.33 -2.58
N GLU A 6 18.84 -12.38 -1.76
CA GLU A 6 17.89 -12.55 -0.65
C GLU A 6 17.95 -11.38 0.33
N SER A 7 19.15 -11.01 0.79
CA SER A 7 19.35 -9.93 1.76
C SER A 7 18.87 -8.58 1.22
N VAL A 8 19.14 -8.29 -0.05
CA VAL A 8 18.69 -7.06 -0.72
C VAL A 8 17.16 -7.02 -0.82
N LEU A 9 16.53 -8.10 -1.26
CA LEU A 9 15.06 -8.14 -1.36
C LEU A 9 14.41 -8.06 0.02
N HIS A 10 14.98 -8.73 1.03
CA HIS A 10 14.50 -8.63 2.40
C HIS A 10 14.57 -7.19 2.92
N PHE A 11 15.72 -6.51 2.72
CA PHE A 11 15.88 -5.10 3.10
C PHE A 11 14.86 -4.21 2.39
N LEU A 12 14.74 -4.30 1.06
CA LEU A 12 13.83 -3.48 0.28
C LEU A 12 12.35 -3.75 0.64
N GLY A 13 11.99 -5.01 0.84
CA GLY A 13 10.64 -5.42 1.24
C GLY A 13 10.24 -4.85 2.60
N VAL A 14 11.13 -4.97 3.60
CA VAL A 14 10.90 -4.43 4.95
C VAL A 14 10.82 -2.90 4.94
N GLN A 15 11.75 -2.22 4.27
CA GLN A 15 11.73 -0.75 4.20
C GLN A 15 10.50 -0.24 3.44
N GLY A 16 10.18 -0.85 2.30
CA GLY A 16 9.00 -0.51 1.51
C GLY A 16 7.71 -0.66 2.32
N THR A 17 7.58 -1.79 3.03
CA THR A 17 6.43 -2.06 3.90
C THR A 17 6.32 -1.05 5.05
N LEU A 18 7.44 -0.75 5.72
CA LEU A 18 7.45 0.19 6.85
C LEU A 18 7.08 1.60 6.39
N VAL A 19 7.71 2.11 5.35
CA VAL A 19 7.44 3.45 4.83
C VAL A 19 5.99 3.56 4.34
N SER A 20 5.49 2.53 3.63
CA SER A 20 4.09 2.49 3.21
C SER A 20 3.14 2.54 4.41
N ALA A 21 3.40 1.76 5.47
CA ALA A 21 2.57 1.77 6.67
C ALA A 21 2.55 3.17 7.33
N LEU A 22 3.71 3.83 7.43
CA LEU A 22 3.80 5.16 8.02
C LEU A 22 3.07 6.23 7.21
N ILE A 23 3.19 6.21 5.87
CA ILE A 23 2.45 7.12 4.98
C ILE A 23 0.95 6.94 5.16
N HIS A 24 0.47 5.70 5.17
CA HIS A 24 -0.96 5.41 5.27
C HIS A 24 -1.52 5.72 6.65
N LEU A 25 -0.75 5.55 7.73
CA LEU A 25 -1.15 6.04 9.05
C LEU A 25 -1.20 7.57 9.09
N TRP A 26 -0.20 8.24 8.52
CA TRP A 26 -0.14 9.70 8.46
C TRP A 26 -1.34 10.30 7.73
N LEU A 27 -1.74 9.70 6.60
CA LEU A 27 -2.91 10.12 5.83
C LEU A 27 -4.24 9.66 6.45
N GLY A 28 -4.29 8.42 6.95
CA GLY A 28 -5.52 7.77 7.39
C GLY A 28 -6.00 8.24 8.76
N LEU A 29 -5.09 8.48 9.72
CA LEU A 29 -5.47 8.84 11.09
C LEU A 29 -6.24 10.16 11.17
N PRO A 30 -5.81 11.26 10.49
CA PRO A 30 -6.59 12.50 10.48
C PRO A 30 -7.99 12.31 9.89
N LEU A 31 -8.10 11.59 8.76
CA LEU A 31 -9.40 11.31 8.12
C LEU A 31 -10.31 10.51 9.05
N LEU A 32 -9.78 9.46 9.68
CA LEU A 32 -10.54 8.64 10.60
C LEU A 32 -11.00 9.44 11.83
N ALA A 33 -10.14 10.30 12.37
CA ALA A 33 -10.47 11.16 13.51
C ALA A 33 -11.59 12.17 13.20
N ILE A 34 -11.69 12.62 11.95
CA ILE A 34 -12.74 13.54 11.49
C ILE A 34 -14.04 12.79 11.18
N TYR A 35 -13.98 11.72 10.39
CA TYR A 35 -15.17 11.08 9.83
C TYR A 35 -15.82 10.04 10.74
N LEU A 36 -15.04 9.33 11.56
CA LEU A 36 -15.58 8.30 12.45
C LEU A 36 -16.60 8.85 13.45
N PRO A 37 -16.37 10.00 14.13
CA PRO A 37 -17.39 10.59 15.02
C PRO A 37 -18.65 11.06 14.30
N LEU A 38 -18.53 11.41 13.01
CA LEU A 38 -19.62 11.92 12.18
C LEU A 38 -20.43 10.80 11.51
N TRP A 39 -19.99 9.54 11.62
CA TRP A 39 -20.57 8.40 10.88
C TRP A 39 -20.64 8.65 9.37
N GLU A 40 -19.63 9.34 8.83
CA GLU A 40 -19.55 9.70 7.41
C GLU A 40 -18.61 8.75 6.65
N PHE A 41 -19.09 8.15 5.56
CA PHE A 41 -18.36 7.11 4.82
C PHE A 41 -18.09 7.49 3.35
N ALA A 42 -18.27 8.76 2.98
CA ALA A 42 -18.01 9.22 1.62
C ALA A 42 -16.52 9.07 1.26
N ASP A 43 -15.63 9.42 2.19
CA ASP A 43 -14.19 9.18 2.06
C ASP A 43 -13.78 7.92 2.84
N VAL A 44 -13.57 6.84 2.08
CA VAL A 44 -13.15 5.53 2.63
C VAL A 44 -11.69 5.50 3.07
N ARG A 45 -10.93 6.57 2.76
CA ARG A 45 -9.55 6.90 3.14
C ARG A 45 -9.14 6.28 4.47
N GLY A 46 -9.63 6.91 5.54
CA GLY A 46 -9.26 6.57 6.92
C GLY A 46 -9.66 5.15 7.31
N TYR A 47 -10.82 4.67 6.84
CA TYR A 47 -11.34 3.34 7.16
C TYR A 47 -10.54 2.21 6.53
N LEU A 48 -9.87 2.46 5.40
CA LEU A 48 -9.02 1.46 4.75
C LEU A 48 -7.55 1.63 5.16
N PHE A 49 -7.03 2.86 5.14
CA PHE A 49 -5.61 3.12 5.37
C PHE A 49 -5.14 2.74 6.77
N VAL A 50 -5.90 3.10 7.81
CA VAL A 50 -5.50 2.83 9.19
C VAL A 50 -5.39 1.32 9.48
N PRO A 51 -6.45 0.50 9.30
CA PRO A 51 -6.35 -0.92 9.62
C PRO A 51 -5.35 -1.68 8.73
N SER A 52 -5.27 -1.34 7.43
CA SER A 52 -4.30 -1.97 6.54
C SER A 52 -2.85 -1.61 6.87
N ALA A 53 -2.59 -0.38 7.29
CA ALA A 53 -1.25 0.02 7.72
C ALA A 53 -0.85 -0.64 9.04
N LEU A 54 -1.79 -0.78 9.99
CA LEU A 54 -1.56 -1.57 11.20
C LEU A 54 -1.29 -3.05 10.87
N LEU A 55 -1.98 -3.61 9.87
CA LEU A 55 -1.71 -4.96 9.39
C LEU A 55 -0.29 -5.08 8.80
N LEU A 56 0.21 -4.08 8.07
CA LEU A 56 1.61 -4.07 7.62
C LEU A 56 2.60 -4.05 8.78
N LEU A 57 2.31 -3.35 9.88
CA LEU A 57 3.15 -3.41 11.08
C LEU A 57 3.13 -4.80 11.73
N VAL A 58 1.99 -5.50 11.71
CA VAL A 58 1.88 -6.90 12.15
C VAL A 58 2.70 -7.83 11.24
N VAL A 59 2.68 -7.61 9.92
CA VAL A 59 3.55 -8.33 8.97
C VAL A 59 5.02 -8.14 9.36
N LEU A 60 5.46 -6.91 9.55
CA LEU A 60 6.86 -6.62 9.93
C LEU A 60 7.25 -7.25 11.27
N ALA A 61 6.38 -7.16 12.28
CA ALA A 61 6.62 -7.80 13.57
C ALA A 61 6.74 -9.32 13.43
N GLY A 62 5.85 -9.96 12.67
CA GLY A 62 5.90 -11.40 12.46
C GLY A 62 7.13 -11.86 11.67
N LEU A 63 7.56 -11.10 10.66
CA LEU A 63 8.82 -11.34 9.96
C LEU A 63 10.03 -11.20 10.89
N TYR A 64 10.05 -10.19 11.75
CA TYR A 64 11.12 -10.00 12.75
C TYR A 64 11.25 -11.18 13.73
N PHE A 65 10.14 -11.87 14.05
CA PHE A 65 10.12 -13.03 14.94
C PHE A 65 10.14 -14.37 14.20
N ASP A 66 10.41 -14.39 12.89
CA ASP A 66 10.41 -15.58 12.03
C ASP A 66 9.11 -16.41 12.12
N ARG A 67 7.96 -15.74 12.26
CA ARG A 67 6.64 -16.38 12.39
C ARG A 67 5.85 -16.30 11.10
N ALA A 68 5.37 -17.44 10.62
CA ALA A 68 4.48 -17.52 9.45
C ALA A 68 5.01 -16.70 8.25
N VAL A 69 6.32 -16.77 8.01
CA VAL A 69 7.06 -15.90 7.09
C VAL A 69 6.39 -15.82 5.72
N ARG A 70 6.12 -16.97 5.09
CA ARG A 70 5.52 -17.02 3.75
C ARG A 70 4.11 -16.42 3.70
N PRO A 71 3.17 -16.81 4.59
CA PRO A 71 1.89 -16.11 4.70
C PRO A 71 2.02 -14.59 4.89
N LEU A 72 2.93 -14.13 5.75
CA LEU A 72 3.09 -12.70 6.02
C LEU A 72 3.68 -11.93 4.84
N LEU A 73 4.63 -12.51 4.10
CA LEU A 73 5.09 -11.95 2.83
C LEU A 73 3.93 -11.80 1.84
N ALA A 74 3.07 -12.82 1.71
CA ALA A 74 1.92 -12.77 0.81
C ALA A 74 0.91 -11.70 1.24
N VAL A 75 0.63 -11.57 2.55
CA VAL A 75 -0.21 -10.49 3.08
C VAL A 75 0.40 -9.13 2.76
N GLY A 76 1.71 -8.94 2.96
CA GLY A 76 2.41 -7.72 2.61
C GLY A 76 2.26 -7.36 1.13
N VAL A 77 2.45 -8.33 0.22
CA VAL A 77 2.23 -8.13 -1.23
C VAL A 77 0.80 -7.69 -1.52
N VAL A 78 -0.20 -8.39 -0.98
CA VAL A 78 -1.61 -8.08 -1.24
C VAL A 78 -1.97 -6.68 -0.77
N VAL A 79 -1.51 -6.28 0.42
CA VAL A 79 -1.81 -4.96 0.97
C VAL A 79 -1.11 -3.85 0.17
N LEU A 80 0.18 -4.01 -0.14
CA LEU A 80 0.94 -3.01 -0.91
C LEU A 80 0.38 -2.83 -2.33
N LEU A 81 0.07 -3.92 -3.03
CA LEU A 81 -0.60 -3.83 -4.33
C LEU A 81 -2.03 -3.31 -4.22
N GLY A 82 -2.68 -3.56 -3.08
CA GLY A 82 -3.99 -3.00 -2.75
C GLY A 82 -3.97 -1.47 -2.66
N TYR A 83 -2.90 -0.86 -2.15
CA TYR A 83 -2.73 0.60 -2.16
C TYR A 83 -2.59 1.16 -3.58
N VAL A 84 -1.74 0.54 -4.41
CA VAL A 84 -1.58 0.94 -5.81
C VAL A 84 -2.91 0.82 -6.58
N ALA A 85 -3.62 -0.31 -6.43
CA ALA A 85 -4.92 -0.49 -7.06
C ALA A 85 -5.97 0.48 -6.51
N GLY A 86 -5.93 0.75 -5.20
CA GLY A 86 -6.80 1.70 -4.51
C GLY A 86 -6.58 3.13 -4.98
N TYR A 87 -5.34 3.54 -5.25
CA TYR A 87 -5.01 4.85 -5.82
C TYR A 87 -5.67 5.04 -7.19
N VAL A 88 -5.52 4.06 -8.09
CA VAL A 88 -6.13 4.08 -9.41
C VAL A 88 -7.66 4.15 -9.28
N TRP A 89 -8.25 3.27 -8.46
CA TRP A 89 -9.68 3.24 -8.22
C TRP A 89 -10.22 4.57 -7.69
N TRP A 90 -9.54 5.17 -6.71
CA TRP A 90 -9.92 6.42 -6.08
C TRP A 90 -10.00 7.58 -7.07
N HIS A 91 -9.01 7.70 -7.96
CA HIS A 91 -8.99 8.75 -8.98
C HIS A 91 -10.01 8.50 -10.08
N LEU A 92 -10.19 7.25 -10.51
CA LEU A 92 -11.21 6.91 -11.50
C LEU A 92 -12.64 7.12 -10.98
N GLY A 93 -12.84 7.08 -9.66
CA GLY A 93 -14.09 7.39 -9.00
C GLY A 93 -14.28 8.86 -8.62
N ASP A 94 -13.42 9.77 -9.11
CA ASP A 94 -13.37 11.20 -8.74
C ASP A 94 -13.40 11.45 -7.23
N HIS A 95 -12.54 10.75 -6.50
CA HIS A 95 -12.43 10.87 -5.05
C HIS A 95 -13.71 10.50 -4.28
N GLY A 96 -14.67 9.82 -4.93
CA GLY A 96 -15.97 9.51 -4.36
C GLY A 96 -16.10 8.13 -3.69
N GLY A 97 -15.04 7.30 -3.69
CA GLY A 97 -14.95 5.97 -3.05
C GLY A 97 -15.90 4.89 -3.60
N PHE A 98 -17.19 5.23 -3.75
CA PHE A 98 -18.31 4.43 -4.26
C PHE A 98 -19.35 5.24 -5.04
N VAL A 99 -19.32 6.58 -5.02
CA VAL A 99 -20.24 7.43 -5.78
C VAL A 99 -19.50 8.00 -6.98
N PRO A 100 -19.85 7.61 -8.21
CA PRO A 100 -19.26 8.23 -9.40
C PRO A 100 -19.71 9.67 -9.49
N GLY A 101 -18.77 10.60 -9.62
CA GLY A 101 -19.12 11.95 -10.04
C GLY A 101 -17.88 12.75 -10.30
N GLY A 102 -17.44 12.83 -11.56
CA GLY A 102 -16.32 13.68 -11.94
C GLY A 102 -16.02 13.79 -13.43
N HIS A 103 -15.98 15.05 -13.86
CA HIS A 103 -15.37 15.74 -15.00
C HIS A 103 -14.78 14.98 -16.21
N SER A 104 -14.92 15.61 -17.39
CA SER A 104 -14.41 15.11 -18.67
C SER A 104 -12.89 15.25 -18.80
N HIS A 105 -12.15 14.21 -18.43
CA HIS A 105 -10.75 14.05 -18.86
C HIS A 105 -10.70 13.46 -20.27
N ALA A 106 -9.62 13.74 -21.01
CA ALA A 106 -9.41 13.18 -22.35
C ALA A 106 -9.39 11.64 -22.34
N SER A 107 -8.92 11.04 -21.24
CA SER A 107 -8.99 9.60 -20.98
C SER A 107 -8.84 9.26 -19.47
N PRO A 108 -9.32 8.09 -19.03
CA PRO A 108 -9.07 7.57 -17.67
C PRO A 108 -7.57 7.43 -17.32
N VAL A 109 -6.75 7.08 -18.31
CA VAL A 109 -5.30 6.91 -18.11
C VAL A 109 -4.63 8.27 -17.88
N SER A 110 -4.95 9.28 -18.69
CA SER A 110 -4.39 10.62 -18.53
C SER A 110 -4.74 11.24 -17.18
N LEU A 111 -5.95 10.98 -16.67
CA LEU A 111 -6.37 11.42 -15.34
C LEU A 111 -5.45 10.88 -14.23
N VAL A 112 -5.21 9.57 -14.24
CA VAL A 112 -4.37 8.91 -13.23
C VAL A 112 -2.92 9.38 -13.35
N VAL A 113 -2.41 9.55 -14.57
CA VAL A 113 -1.03 10.02 -14.80
C VAL A 113 -0.85 11.48 -14.36
N GLU A 114 -1.83 12.35 -14.63
CA GLU A 114 -1.80 13.76 -14.21
C GLU A 114 -1.71 13.86 -12.68
N HIS A 115 -2.60 13.16 -11.96
CA HIS A 115 -2.55 13.13 -10.49
C HIS A 115 -1.27 12.50 -9.94
N PHE A 116 -0.70 11.53 -10.65
CA PHE A 116 0.53 10.87 -10.23
C PHE A 116 1.75 11.79 -10.35
N VAL A 117 1.77 12.66 -11.38
CA VAL A 117 2.85 13.61 -11.59
C VAL A 117 2.70 14.85 -10.70
N ASP A 118 1.47 15.28 -10.44
CA ASP A 118 1.18 16.51 -9.70
C ASP A 118 1.15 16.33 -8.17
N ASP A 119 1.11 15.08 -7.67
CA ASP A 119 1.21 14.76 -6.24
C ASP A 119 2.52 14.00 -5.92
N PRO A 120 3.57 14.71 -5.47
CA PRO A 120 4.85 14.09 -5.11
C PRO A 120 4.75 13.03 -4.01
N LEU A 121 3.79 13.17 -3.09
CA LEU A 121 3.62 12.20 -2.01
C LEU A 121 3.01 10.91 -2.56
N ALA A 122 2.00 11.02 -3.42
CA ALA A 122 1.41 9.85 -4.10
C ALA A 122 2.44 9.15 -5.00
N PHE A 123 3.23 9.91 -5.75
CA PHE A 123 4.34 9.37 -6.54
C PHE A 123 5.29 8.53 -5.66
N PHE A 124 5.75 9.14 -4.56
CA PHE A 124 6.68 8.48 -3.65
C PHE A 124 6.06 7.23 -3.01
N ALA A 125 4.82 7.29 -2.56
CA ALA A 125 4.10 6.18 -1.94
C ALA A 125 4.01 4.97 -2.89
N ILE A 126 3.55 5.18 -4.13
CA ILE A 126 3.43 4.12 -5.14
C ILE A 126 4.77 3.49 -5.48
N VAL A 127 5.84 4.29 -5.61
CA VAL A 127 7.18 3.75 -5.86
C VAL A 127 7.62 2.85 -4.70
N VAL A 128 7.44 3.31 -3.46
CA VAL A 128 7.75 2.55 -2.25
C VAL A 128 6.94 1.24 -2.18
N GLU A 129 5.64 1.32 -2.48
CA GLU A 129 4.73 0.17 -2.50
C GLU A 129 5.14 -0.87 -3.55
N LEU A 130 5.43 -0.43 -4.78
CA LEU A 130 5.83 -1.30 -5.87
C LEU A 130 7.18 -1.96 -5.59
N VAL A 131 8.14 -1.23 -5.02
CA VAL A 131 9.43 -1.78 -4.59
C VAL A 131 9.23 -2.83 -3.50
N GLY A 132 8.46 -2.50 -2.45
CA GLY A 132 8.19 -3.43 -1.34
C GLY A 132 7.46 -4.69 -1.80
N ALA A 133 6.42 -4.54 -2.62
CA ALA A 133 5.64 -5.66 -3.16
C ALA A 133 6.49 -6.55 -4.06
N SER A 134 7.25 -5.96 -4.99
CA SER A 134 8.13 -6.71 -5.89
C SER A 134 9.21 -7.46 -5.12
N ALA A 135 9.74 -6.88 -4.04
CA ALA A 135 10.73 -7.52 -3.20
C ALA A 135 10.15 -8.73 -2.45
N PHE A 136 8.98 -8.60 -1.85
CA PHE A 136 8.28 -9.72 -1.20
C PHE A 136 7.85 -10.80 -2.20
N VAL A 137 7.41 -10.45 -3.41
CA VAL A 137 7.17 -11.41 -4.50
C VAL A 137 8.45 -12.16 -4.84
N GLY A 138 9.57 -11.45 -4.98
CA GLY A 138 10.88 -12.04 -5.23
C GLY A 138 11.29 -13.06 -4.17
N LEU A 139 11.09 -12.75 -2.88
CA LEU A 139 11.34 -13.67 -1.77
C LEU A 139 10.43 -14.90 -1.83
N LEU A 140 9.13 -14.72 -2.10
CA LEU A 140 8.15 -15.80 -2.20
C LEU A 140 8.49 -16.79 -3.32
N VAL A 141 8.81 -16.27 -4.50
CA VAL A 141 9.20 -17.04 -5.69
C VAL A 141 10.59 -17.67 -5.50
N GLY A 142 11.49 -16.98 -4.80
CA GLY A 142 12.85 -17.43 -4.51
C GLY A 142 12.96 -18.54 -3.46
N GLY A 143 11.85 -18.90 -2.82
CA GLY A 143 11.79 -19.99 -1.83
C GLY A 143 12.05 -19.59 -0.39
N TYR A 144 12.08 -18.29 -0.07
CA TYR A 144 12.35 -17.81 1.28
C TYR A 144 11.34 -18.34 2.31
N GLY A 145 11.83 -18.74 3.49
CA GLY A 145 11.03 -19.26 4.61
C GLY A 145 10.36 -20.62 4.35
N GLN A 146 11.03 -21.53 3.62
CA GLN A 146 10.57 -22.91 3.35
C GLN A 146 11.06 -23.96 4.37
N ASP A 147 11.56 -23.50 5.52
CA ASP A 147 12.16 -24.36 6.55
C ASP A 147 11.13 -25.17 7.38
#